data_AF-A0A9J6PF72-F1
#
_entry.id   AF-A0A9J6PF72-F1
#
_cell.length_a   1.000
_cell.length_b   1.000
_cell.length_c   1.000
_cell.angle_alpha   90.00
_cell.angle_beta   90.00
_cell.angle_gamma   90.00
#
_symmetry.space_group_name_H-M   'P 1'
#
loop_
_entity.id
_entity.type
_entity.pdbx_description
1 polymer ?
#
loop_
_entity_poly.entity_id
_entity_poly.type
_entity_poly.pdbx_seq_one_letter_code
_entity_poly.pdbx_strand_id
1 'polypeptide(L)'
;MTFKGALRRIMLALPFAIAAAAPAQAASISSDIVFIVDESGSMGSVQANLRNNMSLFASILSGGGVDARYALVGYGDRGVAPRLITDFTNPTDFATAANGLRTNGGTEPGYSAIAFALNQLDGQTDTLSYRSAAVKNIIILTDEPSNGDGGYSIGGATVNEAGIDALLTQFNALLNGVLSGSRTIASYEDLIKDHSGNIFDLNQFGSSDQTQVELFVETFAKGKLQEIIDFCTVNPSDPACQTGGGSSGGSQVSEPGVLALLGLGLVGLAVARRRV
;
A
#
# COMPACT_ATOMS: atom_id res chain seq x y z
N MET A 1 -40.72 -22.42 -75.44
CA MET A 1 -41.41 -22.00 -74.19
C MET A 1 -41.64 -23.28 -73.40
N THR A 2 -41.17 -23.52 -72.17
CA THR A 2 -40.90 -22.60 -71.05
C THR A 2 -39.95 -23.31 -70.06
N PHE A 3 -39.14 -22.53 -69.35
CA PHE A 3 -37.99 -22.92 -68.52
C PHE A 3 -38.33 -23.73 -67.25
N LYS A 4 -37.44 -24.66 -66.89
CA LYS A 4 -37.32 -25.31 -65.57
C LYS A 4 -36.82 -24.28 -64.53
N GLY A 5 -37.52 -24.14 -63.41
CA GLY A 5 -37.10 -23.31 -62.27
C GLY A 5 -36.76 -24.16 -61.05
N ALA A 6 -35.47 -24.25 -60.71
CA ALA A 6 -34.97 -24.84 -59.48
C ALA A 6 -35.06 -23.81 -58.34
N LEU A 7 -35.79 -24.12 -57.26
CA LEU A 7 -35.84 -23.29 -56.06
C LEU A 7 -34.68 -23.68 -55.12
N ARG A 8 -33.65 -22.83 -55.08
CA ARG A 8 -32.53 -22.90 -54.11
C ARG A 8 -33.06 -22.57 -52.71
N ARG A 9 -32.80 -23.46 -51.75
CA ARG A 9 -32.95 -23.18 -50.31
C ARG A 9 -31.86 -22.20 -49.88
N ILE A 10 -32.25 -20.98 -49.48
CA ILE A 10 -31.35 -19.99 -48.89
C ILE A 10 -31.29 -20.29 -47.39
N MET A 11 -30.16 -20.82 -46.91
CA MET A 11 -29.85 -20.86 -45.48
C MET A 11 -29.37 -19.46 -45.06
N LEU A 12 -30.15 -18.77 -44.23
CA LEU A 12 -29.71 -17.58 -43.52
C LEU A 12 -28.75 -18.01 -42.41
N ALA A 13 -27.46 -17.77 -42.58
CA ALA A 13 -26.48 -17.90 -41.52
C ALA A 13 -26.53 -16.62 -40.66
N LEU A 14 -26.98 -16.75 -39.41
CA LEU A 14 -26.94 -15.68 -38.41
C LEU A 14 -25.50 -15.57 -37.89
N PRO A 15 -24.81 -14.42 -38.00
CA PRO A 15 -23.49 -14.26 -37.40
C PRO A 15 -23.65 -14.14 -35.87
N PHE A 16 -23.16 -15.14 -35.15
CA PHE A 16 -23.00 -15.08 -33.70
C PHE A 16 -21.82 -14.15 -33.40
N ALA A 17 -22.10 -12.88 -33.11
CA ALA A 17 -21.08 -11.93 -32.68
C ALA A 17 -20.64 -12.30 -31.26
N ILE A 18 -19.46 -12.91 -31.14
CA ILE A 18 -18.80 -13.11 -29.85
C ILE A 18 -18.27 -11.73 -29.43
N ALA A 19 -19.00 -11.05 -28.54
CA ALA A 19 -18.48 -9.89 -27.86
C ALA A 19 -17.36 -10.36 -26.92
N ALA A 20 -16.11 -10.05 -27.27
CA ALA A 20 -14.99 -10.20 -26.34
C ALA A 20 -15.22 -9.22 -25.18
N ALA A 21 -15.65 -9.72 -24.03
CA ALA A 21 -15.63 -8.94 -22.80
C ALA A 21 -14.16 -8.63 -22.49
N ALA A 22 -13.80 -7.35 -22.51
CA ALA A 22 -12.52 -6.92 -21.97
C ALA A 22 -12.46 -7.36 -20.50
N PRO A 23 -11.32 -7.84 -19.99
CA PRO A 23 -11.19 -8.10 -18.57
C PRO A 23 -11.53 -6.81 -17.83
N ALA A 24 -12.53 -6.84 -16.96
CA ALA A 24 -12.75 -5.75 -16.03
C ALA A 24 -11.48 -5.67 -15.16
N GLN A 25 -10.64 -4.65 -15.38
CA GLN A 25 -9.59 -4.35 -14.43
C GLN A 25 -10.28 -4.07 -13.10
N ALA A 26 -9.99 -4.90 -12.09
CA ALA A 26 -10.32 -4.56 -10.72
C ALA A 26 -9.78 -3.16 -10.45
N ALA A 27 -10.65 -2.27 -10.00
CA ALA A 27 -10.26 -0.90 -9.80
C ALA A 27 -9.29 -0.82 -8.61
N SER A 28 -8.23 -0.04 -8.77
CA SER A 28 -7.15 0.00 -7.79
C SER A 28 -7.52 0.81 -6.55
N ILE A 29 -7.09 0.37 -5.38
CA ILE A 29 -7.25 1.11 -4.13
C ILE A 29 -6.20 2.23 -4.12
N SER A 30 -6.64 3.48 -4.10
CA SER A 30 -5.73 4.62 -3.96
C SER A 30 -5.15 4.65 -2.55
N SER A 31 -3.83 4.71 -2.42
CA SER A 31 -3.14 4.74 -1.12
C SER A 31 -2.03 5.80 -1.09
N ASP A 32 -2.05 6.67 -0.08
CA ASP A 32 -1.01 7.65 0.17
C ASP A 32 -0.17 7.17 1.36
N ILE A 33 1.08 6.81 1.09
CA ILE A 33 1.99 6.16 2.04
C ILE A 33 3.10 7.13 2.44
N VAL A 34 3.19 7.45 3.72
CA VAL A 34 4.22 8.32 4.28
C VAL A 34 5.21 7.48 5.08
N PHE A 35 6.47 7.54 4.69
CA PHE A 35 7.58 7.02 5.47
C PHE A 35 8.11 8.13 6.37
N ILE A 36 8.10 7.88 7.68
CA ILE A 36 8.72 8.72 8.70
C ILE A 36 9.99 8.00 9.13
N VAL A 37 11.14 8.59 8.85
CA VAL A 37 12.43 7.92 9.02
C VAL A 37 13.30 8.68 10.01
N ASP A 38 13.74 7.95 11.02
CA ASP A 38 14.71 8.42 11.99
C ASP A 38 16.07 8.69 11.33
N GLU A 39 16.58 9.89 11.60
CA GLU A 39 17.83 10.45 11.09
C GLU A 39 18.99 10.28 12.08
N SER A 40 18.84 9.44 13.11
CA SER A 40 19.90 9.08 14.04
C SER A 40 21.05 8.33 13.35
N GLY A 41 22.23 8.31 13.99
CA GLY A 41 23.44 7.74 13.39
C GLY A 41 23.38 6.23 13.14
N SER A 42 22.61 5.51 13.95
CA SER A 42 22.41 4.05 13.83
C SER A 42 21.54 3.66 12.63
N MET A 43 20.72 4.59 12.13
CA MET A 43 19.76 4.33 11.05
C MET A 43 20.39 4.28 9.64
N GLY A 44 21.70 4.50 9.50
CA GLY A 44 22.36 4.60 8.19
C GLY A 44 22.14 3.39 7.26
N SER A 45 22.19 2.16 7.78
CA SER A 45 21.92 0.96 6.97
C SER A 45 20.44 0.83 6.58
N VAL A 46 19.54 1.14 7.51
CA VAL A 46 18.09 1.17 7.27
C VAL A 46 17.75 2.17 6.17
N GLN A 47 18.28 3.39 6.24
CA GLN A 47 18.05 4.42 5.24
C GLN A 47 18.57 4.01 3.85
N ALA A 48 19.72 3.33 3.81
CA ALA A 48 20.27 2.78 2.56
C ALA A 48 19.38 1.67 1.99
N ASN A 49 18.94 0.75 2.83
CA ASN A 49 18.07 -0.36 2.41
C ASN A 49 16.68 0.14 1.98
N LEU A 50 16.14 1.20 2.59
CA LEU A 50 14.92 1.89 2.13
C LEU A 50 15.06 2.43 0.72
N ARG A 51 16.15 3.15 0.42
CA ARG A 51 16.43 3.66 -0.93
C ARG A 51 16.50 2.54 -1.96
N ASN A 52 17.24 1.48 -1.63
CA ASN A 52 17.54 0.42 -2.58
C ASN A 52 16.33 -0.48 -2.87
N ASN A 53 15.39 -0.59 -1.93
CA ASN A 53 14.29 -1.54 -2.02
C ASN A 53 12.91 -0.92 -2.26
N MET A 54 12.82 0.41 -2.42
CA MET A 54 11.54 1.09 -2.67
C MET A 54 10.83 0.56 -3.93
N SER A 55 11.57 0.25 -4.99
CA SER A 55 10.99 -0.33 -6.22
C SER A 55 10.37 -1.70 -5.99
N LEU A 56 10.99 -2.55 -5.16
CA LEU A 56 10.45 -3.88 -4.80
C LEU A 56 9.15 -3.71 -4.00
N PHE A 57 9.19 -2.93 -2.93
CA PHE A 57 8.02 -2.61 -2.11
C PHE A 57 6.83 -2.12 -2.97
N ALA A 58 7.09 -1.15 -3.84
CA ALA A 58 6.06 -0.56 -4.70
C ALA A 58 5.52 -1.52 -5.76
N SER A 59 6.37 -2.40 -6.31
CA SER A 59 5.94 -3.39 -7.30
C SER A 59 4.98 -4.43 -6.72
N ILE A 60 5.17 -4.80 -5.45
CA ILE A 60 4.26 -5.72 -4.74
C ILE A 60 2.90 -5.06 -4.53
N LEU A 61 2.87 -3.80 -4.07
CA LEU A 61 1.61 -3.07 -3.87
C LEU A 61 0.84 -2.88 -5.18
N SER A 62 1.53 -2.40 -6.23
CA SER A 62 0.90 -2.18 -7.54
C SER A 62 0.47 -3.49 -8.21
N GLY A 63 1.25 -4.57 -8.08
CA GLY A 63 0.86 -5.91 -8.51
C GLY A 63 -0.36 -6.46 -7.75
N GLY A 64 -0.58 -6.00 -6.53
CA GLY A 64 -1.76 -6.29 -5.70
C GLY A 64 -2.96 -5.38 -5.95
N GLY A 65 -2.90 -4.47 -6.92
CA GLY A 65 -4.01 -3.57 -7.25
C GLY A 65 -4.08 -2.30 -6.38
N VAL A 66 -2.96 -1.86 -5.81
CA VAL A 66 -2.89 -0.59 -5.07
C VAL A 66 -2.25 0.50 -5.94
N ASP A 67 -2.93 1.63 -6.09
CA ASP A 67 -2.37 2.85 -6.69
C ASP A 67 -1.72 3.71 -5.59
N ALA A 68 -0.46 3.38 -5.30
CA ALA A 68 0.29 3.96 -4.20
C ALA A 68 1.20 5.13 -4.65
N ARG A 69 1.21 6.19 -3.83
CA ARG A 69 2.16 7.31 -3.91
C ARG A 69 2.92 7.41 -2.58
N TYR A 70 4.16 7.87 -2.62
CA TYR A 70 5.06 7.77 -1.49
C TYR A 70 5.63 9.14 -1.11
N ALA A 71 5.56 9.48 0.17
CA ALA A 71 6.18 10.68 0.71
C ALA A 71 7.16 10.34 1.82
N LEU A 72 8.13 11.22 2.07
CA LEU A 72 9.21 10.99 3.02
C LEU A 72 9.33 12.16 3.99
N VAL A 73 9.29 11.83 5.27
CA VAL A 73 9.54 12.73 6.40
C VAL A 73 10.78 12.24 7.14
N GLY A 74 11.72 13.14 7.41
CA GLY A 74 12.87 12.89 8.29
C GLY A 74 12.62 13.50 9.67
N TYR A 75 13.09 12.86 10.73
CA TYR A 75 13.08 13.39 12.09
C TYR A 75 14.27 12.85 12.90
N GLY A 76 14.50 13.36 14.12
CA GLY A 76 15.61 12.89 14.95
C GLY A 76 16.92 13.66 14.74
N ASP A 77 16.97 14.59 13.78
CA ASP A 77 18.16 15.42 13.57
C ASP A 77 18.33 16.44 14.71
N ARG A 78 19.57 16.54 15.24
CA ARG A 78 20.00 17.33 16.40
C ARG A 78 19.65 18.83 16.41
N GLY A 79 19.15 19.37 15.30
CA GLY A 79 18.72 20.75 15.18
C GLY A 79 17.52 20.98 14.26
N VAL A 80 16.76 19.93 13.92
CA VAL A 80 15.66 20.05 12.97
C VAL A 80 14.40 19.41 13.54
N ALA A 81 13.30 20.19 13.52
CA ALA A 81 11.96 19.64 13.66
C ALA A 81 11.71 18.54 12.62
N PRO A 82 10.70 17.66 12.79
CA PRO A 82 10.26 16.82 11.69
C PRO A 82 10.17 17.62 10.38
N ARG A 83 10.75 17.10 9.30
CA ARG A 83 10.92 17.83 8.05
C ARG A 83 10.47 17.01 6.86
N LEU A 84 9.86 17.70 5.90
CA LEU A 84 9.49 17.10 4.64
C LEU A 84 10.75 16.94 3.77
N ILE A 85 11.05 15.70 3.37
CA ILE A 85 12.13 15.42 2.41
C ILE A 85 11.59 15.42 0.98
N THR A 86 10.41 14.80 0.79
CA THR A 86 9.66 14.86 -0.45
C THR A 86 8.18 14.65 -0.18
N ASP A 87 7.33 15.38 -0.90
CA ASP A 87 5.89 15.14 -0.96
C ASP A 87 5.60 13.87 -1.78
N PHE A 88 4.33 13.50 -1.92
CA PHE A 88 3.90 12.29 -2.62
C PHE A 88 4.43 12.24 -4.06
N THR A 89 5.26 11.23 -4.30
CA THR A 89 5.91 10.99 -5.59
C THR A 89 5.94 9.49 -5.92
N ASN A 90 6.53 9.15 -7.06
CA ASN A 90 6.72 7.76 -7.51
C ASN A 90 7.91 7.10 -6.77
N PRO A 91 8.02 5.76 -6.79
CA PRO A 91 9.08 5.02 -6.09
C PRO A 91 10.51 5.47 -6.42
N THR A 92 10.78 5.81 -7.68
CA THR A 92 12.12 6.19 -8.16
C THR A 92 12.53 7.56 -7.62
N ASP A 93 11.62 8.53 -7.67
CA ASP A 93 11.87 9.87 -7.13
C ASP A 93 11.92 9.85 -5.60
N PHE A 94 11.11 9.02 -4.95
CA PHE A 94 11.20 8.77 -3.52
C PHE A 94 12.59 8.24 -3.13
N ALA A 95 13.07 7.20 -3.82
CA ALA A 95 14.39 6.62 -3.57
C ALA A 95 15.52 7.64 -3.79
N THR A 96 15.36 8.52 -4.77
CA THR A 96 16.28 9.63 -5.03
C THR A 96 16.26 10.65 -3.89
N ALA A 97 15.06 11.09 -3.46
CA ALA A 97 14.88 12.06 -2.38
C ALA A 97 15.39 11.53 -1.04
N ALA A 98 15.28 10.23 -0.78
CA ALA A 98 15.79 9.58 0.42
C ALA A 98 17.33 9.65 0.56
N ASN A 99 18.08 10.12 -0.45
CA ASN A 99 19.49 10.49 -0.29
C ASN A 99 19.67 11.79 0.52
N GLY A 100 18.61 12.58 0.66
CA GLY A 100 18.56 13.79 1.48
C GLY A 100 18.33 13.51 2.97
N LEU A 101 18.12 12.26 3.37
CA LEU A 101 18.11 11.86 4.78
C LEU A 101 19.50 12.05 5.40
N ARG A 102 19.52 12.43 6.66
CA ARG A 102 20.70 12.66 7.48
C ARG A 102 20.90 11.50 8.44
N THR A 103 22.12 11.41 8.95
CA THR A 103 22.52 10.45 9.98
C THR A 103 23.20 11.22 11.12
N ASN A 104 22.44 12.14 11.73
CA ASN A 104 22.89 13.05 12.79
C ASN A 104 21.86 13.11 13.91
N GLY A 105 21.92 12.16 14.85
CA GLY A 105 20.91 12.02 15.91
C GLY A 105 20.94 13.13 16.97
N GLY A 106 19.88 13.19 17.79
CA GLY A 106 19.79 14.11 18.91
C GLY A 106 18.58 13.89 19.81
N THR A 107 17.41 14.21 19.32
CA THR A 107 16.14 14.06 20.04
C THR A 107 15.12 13.58 19.03
N GLU A 108 14.41 12.51 19.34
CA GLU A 108 13.60 11.75 18.39
C GLU A 108 12.10 11.88 18.70
N PRO A 109 11.47 13.03 18.36
CA PRO A 109 10.06 13.29 18.66
C PRO A 109 9.17 12.56 17.65
N GLY A 110 9.12 11.23 17.74
CA GLY A 110 8.39 10.37 16.82
C GLY A 110 6.88 10.64 16.80
N TYR A 111 6.27 10.96 17.95
CA TYR A 111 4.87 11.39 18.01
C TYR A 111 4.67 12.69 17.23
N SER A 112 5.57 13.65 17.41
CA SER A 112 5.53 14.92 16.67
C SER A 112 5.75 14.69 15.17
N ALA A 113 6.58 13.73 14.79
CA ALA A 113 6.79 13.36 13.39
C ALA A 113 5.53 12.71 12.76
N ILE A 114 4.77 11.91 13.52
CA ILE A 114 3.46 11.40 13.09
C ILE A 114 2.47 12.55 12.90
N ALA A 115 2.40 13.49 13.85
CA ALA A 115 1.57 14.68 13.70
C ALA A 115 1.96 15.54 12.49
N PHE A 116 3.28 15.70 12.24
CA PHE A 116 3.80 16.40 11.06
C PHE A 116 3.35 15.71 9.77
N ALA A 117 3.47 14.38 9.71
CA ALA A 117 3.03 13.60 8.57
C ALA A 117 1.51 13.72 8.32
N LEU A 118 0.71 13.97 9.36
CA LEU A 118 -0.73 14.24 9.22
C LEU A 118 -1.06 15.71 8.96
N ASN A 119 -0.05 16.58 8.77
CA ASN A 119 -0.19 18.03 8.62
C ASN A 119 -0.86 18.71 9.83
N GLN A 120 -0.61 18.22 11.04
CA GLN A 120 -1.30 18.67 12.27
C GLN A 120 -0.40 19.39 13.27
N LEU A 121 0.90 19.52 13.02
CA LEU A 121 1.75 20.30 13.92
C LEU A 121 1.47 21.79 13.80
N ASP A 122 1.36 22.47 14.93
CA ASP A 122 1.19 23.93 14.96
C ASP A 122 2.42 24.63 14.36
N GLY A 123 2.19 25.61 13.50
CA GLY A 123 3.26 26.37 12.84
C GLY A 123 4.00 25.60 11.74
N GLN A 124 3.58 24.38 11.41
CA GLN A 124 4.08 23.64 10.26
C GLN A 124 3.79 24.39 8.95
N THR A 125 4.83 24.62 8.14
CA THR A 125 4.71 25.28 6.83
C THR A 125 4.74 24.30 5.67
N ASP A 126 5.55 23.25 5.79
CA ASP A 126 5.65 22.19 4.78
C ASP A 126 4.54 21.18 5.02
N THR A 127 3.66 20.97 4.05
CA THR A 127 2.52 20.06 4.17
C THR A 127 2.50 19.03 3.05
N LEU A 128 1.99 17.85 3.36
CA LEU A 128 1.82 16.74 2.43
C LEU A 128 0.51 16.87 1.64
N SER A 129 0.59 16.66 0.31
CA SER A 129 -0.53 16.81 -0.62
C SER A 129 -1.37 15.54 -0.74
N TYR A 130 -2.03 15.16 0.35
CA TYR A 130 -2.90 13.99 0.39
C TYR A 130 -4.04 14.05 -0.63
N ARG A 131 -4.32 12.91 -1.29
CA ARG A 131 -5.56 12.68 -2.03
C ARG A 131 -6.73 12.63 -1.05
N SER A 132 -7.87 13.17 -1.47
CA SER A 132 -9.13 13.10 -0.71
C SER A 132 -9.77 11.71 -0.72
N ALA A 133 -9.42 10.86 -1.69
CA ALA A 133 -9.91 9.50 -1.83
C ALA A 133 -8.74 8.51 -1.88
N ALA A 134 -7.89 8.53 -0.85
CA ALA A 134 -6.82 7.56 -0.68
C ALA A 134 -6.70 7.13 0.78
N VAL A 135 -6.38 5.85 0.99
CA VAL A 135 -6.06 5.32 2.32
C VAL A 135 -4.79 6.00 2.81
N LYS A 136 -4.84 6.60 4.00
CA LYS A 136 -3.68 7.22 4.63
C LYS A 136 -2.89 6.16 5.37
N ASN A 137 -1.64 5.97 4.97
CA ASN A 137 -0.75 4.98 5.54
C ASN A 137 0.48 5.68 6.09
N ILE A 138 0.69 5.56 7.40
CA ILE A 138 1.86 6.10 8.09
C ILE A 138 2.76 4.93 8.48
N ILE A 139 4.04 5.03 8.18
CA ILE A 139 5.06 4.03 8.50
C ILE A 139 6.20 4.74 9.20
N ILE A 140 6.45 4.42 10.47
CA ILE A 140 7.59 4.96 11.22
C ILE A 140 8.74 3.94 11.29
N LEU A 141 9.96 4.39 11.03
CA LEU A 141 11.19 3.59 11.05
C LEU A 141 12.13 4.19 12.10
N THR A 142 12.37 3.48 13.21
CA THR A 142 13.24 3.96 14.30
C THR A 142 13.71 2.83 15.22
N ASP A 143 14.91 2.98 15.76
CA ASP A 143 15.47 2.10 16.79
C ASP A 143 15.35 2.66 18.21
N GLU A 144 14.64 3.79 18.40
CA GLU A 144 14.50 4.41 19.72
C GLU A 144 13.08 4.92 20.08
N PRO A 145 12.74 4.98 21.38
CA PRO A 145 11.44 5.48 21.84
C PRO A 145 11.24 6.96 21.49
N SER A 146 9.99 7.36 21.32
CA SER A 146 9.65 8.78 21.13
C SER A 146 10.11 9.60 22.33
N ASN A 147 10.80 10.71 22.07
CA ASN A 147 11.26 11.63 23.10
C ASN A 147 11.33 13.08 22.59
N GLY A 148 11.23 14.05 23.51
CA GLY A 148 11.30 15.48 23.15
C GLY A 148 10.05 16.07 22.49
N ASP A 149 8.94 15.32 22.42
CA ASP A 149 7.65 15.78 21.89
C ASP A 149 7.07 17.00 22.63
N GLY A 150 7.51 17.23 23.87
CA GLY A 150 7.13 18.39 24.68
C GLY A 150 7.44 19.76 24.04
N GLY A 151 8.32 19.80 23.04
CA GLY A 151 8.64 21.00 22.27
C GLY A 151 7.62 21.35 21.16
N TYR A 152 6.62 20.50 20.94
CA TYR A 152 5.66 20.63 19.84
C TYR A 152 4.22 20.69 20.37
N SER A 153 3.32 21.24 19.55
CA SER A 153 1.90 21.29 19.85
C SER A 153 1.01 20.98 18.66
N ILE A 154 -0.20 20.49 18.95
CA ILE A 154 -1.31 20.27 18.03
C ILE A 154 -2.50 21.03 18.59
N GLY A 155 -3.00 22.04 17.87
CA GLY A 155 -4.15 22.84 18.33
C GLY A 155 -3.89 23.56 19.65
N GLY A 156 -2.64 23.94 19.92
CA GLY A 156 -2.19 24.59 21.16
C GLY A 156 -1.93 23.66 22.34
N ALA A 157 -2.16 22.34 22.21
CA ALA A 157 -1.87 21.35 23.24
C ALA A 157 -0.54 20.63 22.95
N THR A 158 0.26 20.36 23.99
CA THR A 158 1.52 19.63 23.84
C THR A 158 1.30 18.24 23.25
N VAL A 159 2.15 17.85 22.28
CA VAL A 159 2.10 16.52 21.65
C VAL A 159 2.33 15.43 22.69
N ASN A 160 1.48 14.41 22.67
CA ASN A 160 1.58 13.20 23.46
C ASN A 160 0.86 12.06 22.72
N GLU A 161 1.03 10.83 23.21
CA GLU A 161 0.47 9.61 22.62
C GLU A 161 -1.05 9.68 22.41
N ALA A 162 -1.82 10.11 23.40
CA ALA A 162 -3.28 10.23 23.30
C ALA A 162 -3.72 11.26 22.24
N GLY A 163 -2.93 12.33 22.05
CA GLY A 163 -3.14 13.29 20.97
C GLY A 163 -2.92 12.65 19.60
N ILE A 164 -1.89 11.81 19.46
CA ILE A 164 -1.61 11.08 18.22
C ILE A 164 -2.68 10.03 17.93
N ASP A 165 -3.11 9.28 18.94
CA ASP A 165 -4.21 8.33 18.82
C ASP A 165 -5.49 9.00 18.29
N ALA A 166 -5.85 10.15 18.86
CA ALA A 166 -6.99 10.94 18.41
C ALA A 166 -6.84 11.42 16.96
N LEU A 167 -5.64 11.83 16.54
CA LEU A 167 -5.37 12.22 15.16
C LEU A 167 -5.49 11.04 14.19
N LEU A 168 -4.86 9.90 14.50
CA LEU A 168 -4.92 8.71 13.65
C LEU A 168 -6.37 8.24 13.48
N THR A 169 -7.16 8.25 14.57
CA THR A 169 -8.61 8.01 14.54
C THR A 169 -9.34 9.00 13.64
N GLN A 170 -9.09 10.30 13.81
CA GLN A 170 -9.75 11.36 13.04
C GLN A 170 -9.49 11.23 11.54
N PHE A 171 -8.27 10.85 11.16
CA PHE A 171 -7.86 10.70 9.77
C PHE A 171 -8.13 9.30 9.21
N ASN A 172 -8.66 8.38 10.01
CA ASN A 172 -8.82 6.96 9.67
C ASN A 172 -7.51 6.39 9.05
N ALA A 173 -6.38 6.74 9.67
CA ALA A 173 -5.06 6.44 9.14
C ALA A 173 -4.52 5.13 9.71
N LEU A 174 -3.89 4.33 8.84
CA LEU A 174 -3.16 3.13 9.27
C LEU A 174 -1.79 3.54 9.81
N LEU A 175 -1.36 2.98 10.95
CA LEU A 175 -0.01 3.21 11.50
C LEU A 175 0.77 1.91 11.60
N ASN A 176 1.93 1.85 10.96
CA ASN A 176 2.86 0.73 11.04
C ASN A 176 4.20 1.18 11.61
N GLY A 177 4.89 0.26 12.28
CA GLY A 177 6.24 0.49 12.78
C GLY A 177 7.22 -0.51 12.18
N VAL A 178 8.37 -0.03 11.71
CA VAL A 178 9.57 -0.85 11.54
C VAL A 178 10.50 -0.48 12.69
N LEU A 179 10.50 -1.30 13.73
CA LEU A 179 11.05 -0.94 15.04
C LEU A 179 12.08 -1.97 15.51
N SER A 180 13.04 -1.56 16.34
CA SER A 180 13.90 -2.48 17.09
C SER A 180 13.97 -2.10 18.56
N GLY A 181 14.13 -3.11 19.41
CA GLY A 181 14.25 -2.93 20.87
C GLY A 181 12.90 -2.85 21.58
N SER A 182 12.84 -3.45 22.77
CA SER A 182 11.59 -3.55 23.54
C SER A 182 11.05 -2.20 24.00
N ARG A 183 11.94 -1.24 24.31
CA ARG A 183 11.55 0.11 24.75
C ARG A 183 10.91 0.90 23.62
N THR A 184 11.48 0.79 22.41
CA THR A 184 10.96 1.43 21.21
C THR A 184 9.62 0.85 20.83
N ILE A 185 9.51 -0.49 20.81
CA ILE A 185 8.23 -1.18 20.59
C ILE A 185 7.17 -0.72 21.59
N ALA A 186 7.49 -0.70 22.89
CA ALA A 186 6.57 -0.24 23.93
C ALA A 186 6.14 1.24 23.77
N SER A 187 6.89 2.05 23.02
CA SER A 187 6.54 3.45 22.74
C SER A 187 5.52 3.60 21.61
N TYR A 188 5.27 2.57 20.80
CA TYR A 188 4.40 2.69 19.62
C TYR A 188 3.38 1.55 19.52
N GLU A 189 3.53 0.47 20.28
CA GLU A 189 2.76 -0.76 20.06
C GLU A 189 1.26 -0.59 20.25
N ASP A 190 0.83 0.25 21.20
CA ASP A 190 -0.60 0.47 21.44
C ASP A 190 -1.19 1.28 20.28
N LEU A 191 -0.55 2.39 19.87
CA LEU A 191 -0.93 3.14 18.67
C LEU A 191 -0.97 2.25 17.41
N ILE A 192 0.04 1.40 17.18
CA ILE A 192 0.09 0.55 15.99
C ILE A 192 -1.05 -0.48 15.98
N LYS A 193 -1.33 -1.10 17.14
CA LYS A 193 -2.42 -2.08 17.27
C LYS A 193 -3.79 -1.43 17.08
N ASP A 194 -4.00 -0.27 17.68
CA ASP A 194 -5.29 0.44 17.64
C ASP A 194 -5.59 1.00 16.24
N HIS A 195 -4.55 1.28 15.45
CA HIS A 195 -4.65 1.80 14.08
C HIS A 195 -4.35 0.76 13.00
N SER A 196 -4.71 -0.50 13.27
CA SER A 196 -4.77 -1.62 12.31
C SER A 196 -3.47 -1.87 11.52
N GLY A 197 -2.32 -1.60 12.12
CA GLY A 197 -1.03 -1.87 11.50
C GLY A 197 -0.22 -2.94 12.21
N ASN A 198 0.98 -3.17 11.68
CA ASN A 198 1.90 -4.18 12.14
C ASN A 198 3.24 -3.58 12.58
N ILE A 199 3.94 -4.35 13.42
CA ILE A 199 5.34 -4.09 13.79
C ILE A 199 6.23 -5.05 13.00
N PHE A 200 7.20 -4.50 12.29
CA PHE A 200 8.22 -5.23 11.54
C PHE A 200 9.60 -5.03 12.20
N ASP A 201 10.43 -6.06 12.19
CA ASP A 201 11.74 -6.04 12.85
C ASP A 201 12.76 -5.22 12.06
N LEU A 202 13.10 -4.04 12.57
CA LEU A 202 14.07 -3.14 11.96
C LEU A 202 15.46 -3.77 11.81
N ASN A 203 15.84 -4.73 12.66
CA ASN A 203 17.16 -5.35 12.55
C ASN A 203 17.29 -6.18 11.27
N GLN A 204 16.21 -6.81 10.82
CA GLN A 204 16.18 -7.55 9.55
C GLN A 204 16.32 -6.59 8.38
N PHE A 205 15.65 -5.44 8.46
CA PHE A 205 15.72 -4.43 7.43
C PHE A 205 17.06 -3.68 7.39
N GLY A 206 17.70 -3.48 8.55
CA GLY A 206 19.01 -2.85 8.69
C GLY A 206 20.20 -3.78 8.43
N SER A 207 19.95 -5.04 8.03
CA SER A 207 20.98 -6.05 7.79
C SER A 207 21.89 -5.72 6.60
N SER A 208 23.11 -6.24 6.65
CA SER A 208 24.03 -6.25 5.50
C SER A 208 23.77 -7.41 4.54
N ASP A 209 23.08 -8.46 4.97
CA ASP A 209 22.65 -9.57 4.11
C ASP A 209 21.45 -9.14 3.27
N GLN A 210 21.71 -8.86 1.98
CA GLN A 210 20.67 -8.39 1.06
C GLN A 210 19.56 -9.41 0.84
N THR A 211 19.83 -10.70 1.01
CA THR A 211 18.77 -11.73 0.93
C THR A 211 17.78 -11.57 2.08
N GLN A 212 18.28 -11.26 3.29
CA GLN A 212 17.43 -11.00 4.45
C GLN A 212 16.64 -9.70 4.26
N VAL A 213 17.27 -8.67 3.73
CA VAL A 213 16.62 -7.37 3.45
C VAL A 213 15.50 -7.55 2.41
N GLU A 214 15.74 -8.27 1.32
CA GLU A 214 14.72 -8.53 0.30
C GLU A 214 13.54 -9.35 0.87
N LEU A 215 13.81 -10.40 1.65
CA LEU A 215 12.76 -11.18 2.34
C LEU A 215 11.93 -10.32 3.32
N PHE A 216 12.61 -9.43 4.05
CA PHE A 216 11.94 -8.45 4.90
C PHE A 216 11.02 -7.56 4.05
N VAL A 217 11.52 -6.97 2.97
CA VAL A 217 10.76 -6.05 2.11
C VAL A 217 9.56 -6.74 1.50
N GLU A 218 9.70 -8.00 1.06
CA GLU A 218 8.58 -8.78 0.56
C GLU A 218 7.51 -9.00 1.62
N THR A 219 7.91 -9.42 2.82
CA THR A 219 6.99 -9.67 3.94
C THR A 219 6.28 -8.39 4.35
N PHE A 220 7.04 -7.30 4.44
CA PHE A 220 6.54 -5.98 4.77
C PHE A 220 5.53 -5.48 3.74
N ALA A 221 5.88 -5.50 2.45
CA ALA A 221 4.99 -5.05 1.38
C ALA A 221 3.72 -5.91 1.26
N LYS A 222 3.83 -7.23 1.46
CA LYS A 222 2.66 -8.14 1.48
C LYS A 222 1.75 -7.86 2.67
N GLY A 223 2.31 -7.61 3.86
CA GLY A 223 1.55 -7.19 5.04
C GLY A 223 0.79 -5.88 4.77
N LYS A 224 1.50 -4.87 4.26
CA LYS A 224 0.90 -3.58 3.87
C LYS A 224 -0.18 -3.71 2.80
N LEU A 225 0.02 -4.56 1.81
CA LEU A 225 -1.00 -4.86 0.80
C LEU A 225 -2.26 -5.41 1.44
N GLN A 226 -2.12 -6.40 2.33
CA GLN A 226 -3.26 -7.01 3.01
C GLN A 226 -3.99 -6.01 3.90
N GLU A 227 -3.27 -5.18 4.66
CA GLU A 227 -3.87 -4.12 5.49
C GLU A 227 -4.72 -3.14 4.67
N ILE A 228 -4.25 -2.74 3.47
CA ILE A 228 -4.98 -1.83 2.59
C ILE A 228 -6.26 -2.50 2.05
N ILE A 229 -6.21 -3.79 1.75
CA ILE A 229 -7.38 -4.56 1.32
C ILE A 229 -8.37 -4.72 2.49
N ASP A 230 -7.88 -5.05 3.69
CA ASP A 230 -8.68 -5.23 4.89
C ASP A 230 -9.34 -3.91 5.32
N PHE A 231 -8.63 -2.79 5.19
CA PHE A 231 -9.17 -1.45 5.41
C PHE A 231 -10.45 -1.22 4.59
N CYS A 232 -10.45 -1.57 3.31
CA CYS A 232 -11.63 -1.43 2.46
C CYS A 232 -12.72 -2.46 2.75
N THR A 233 -12.37 -3.60 3.33
CA THR A 233 -13.34 -4.59 3.79
C THR A 233 -14.10 -4.08 5.02
N VAL A 234 -13.41 -3.43 5.95
CA VAL A 234 -13.99 -2.87 7.18
C VAL A 234 -14.66 -1.50 6.93
N ASN A 235 -14.13 -0.72 5.99
CA ASN A 235 -14.62 0.61 5.63
C ASN A 235 -15.13 0.66 4.19
N PRO A 236 -16.16 -0.12 3.83
CA PRO A 236 -16.59 -0.25 2.45
C PRO A 236 -17.05 1.08 1.84
N SER A 237 -17.56 2.02 2.65
CA SER A 237 -18.00 3.34 2.19
C SER A 237 -16.91 4.40 2.11
N ASP A 238 -15.66 4.08 2.50
CA ASP A 238 -14.56 5.04 2.43
C ASP A 238 -14.30 5.45 0.97
N PRO A 239 -14.12 6.75 0.65
CA PRO A 239 -13.87 7.21 -0.70
C PRO A 239 -12.73 6.49 -1.43
N ALA A 240 -11.68 6.07 -0.71
CA ALA A 240 -10.55 5.32 -1.27
C ALA A 240 -10.94 3.90 -1.76
N CYS A 241 -12.03 3.37 -1.20
CA CYS A 241 -12.56 2.04 -1.49
C CYS A 241 -13.72 2.07 -2.50
N GLN A 242 -14.20 3.28 -2.84
CA GLN A 242 -15.30 3.52 -3.77
C GLN A 242 -14.84 3.69 -5.22
N THR A 243 -13.53 3.81 -5.48
CA THR A 243 -13.00 3.90 -6.84
C THR A 243 -13.01 2.52 -7.49
N GLY A 244 -14.19 2.15 -7.97
CA GLY A 244 -14.53 0.98 -8.78
C GLY A 244 -15.94 1.18 -9.29
N GLY A 245 -16.10 2.03 -10.30
CA GLY A 245 -17.41 2.34 -10.89
C GLY A 245 -18.10 1.08 -11.41
N GLY A 246 -19.07 0.58 -10.66
CA GLY A 246 -19.85 -0.61 -11.02
C GLY A 246 -20.76 -1.10 -9.90
N SER A 247 -21.82 -0.33 -9.63
CA SER A 247 -23.11 -0.72 -9.05
C SER A 247 -23.25 -2.09 -8.37
N SER A 248 -23.68 -2.02 -7.11
CA SER A 248 -24.64 -2.91 -6.44
C SER A 248 -24.28 -4.38 -6.26
N GLY A 249 -24.11 -4.75 -5.00
CA GLY A 249 -24.34 -6.11 -4.51
C GLY A 249 -23.06 -6.92 -4.40
N GLY A 250 -22.80 -7.44 -3.20
CA GLY A 250 -21.66 -8.30 -2.92
C GLY A 250 -21.47 -9.35 -4.01
N SER A 251 -20.29 -9.39 -4.60
CA SER A 251 -19.87 -10.45 -5.51
C SER A 251 -18.36 -10.57 -5.47
N GLN A 252 -17.95 -11.56 -4.67
CA GLN A 252 -16.83 -12.47 -4.87
C GLN A 252 -15.57 -11.86 -5.49
N VAL A 253 -14.58 -11.66 -4.61
CA VAL A 253 -13.15 -11.74 -4.93
C VAL A 253 -12.94 -12.87 -5.93
N SER A 254 -12.65 -12.52 -7.19
CA SER A 254 -12.24 -13.49 -8.18
C SER A 254 -10.78 -13.82 -7.91
N GLU A 255 -10.53 -15.03 -7.41
CA GLU A 255 -9.17 -15.56 -7.31
C GLU A 255 -8.50 -15.55 -8.70
N PRO A 256 -7.21 -15.21 -8.81
CA PRO A 256 -6.49 -15.25 -10.07
C PRO A 256 -6.50 -16.67 -10.62
N GLY A 257 -7.08 -16.83 -11.81
CA GLY A 257 -7.37 -18.12 -12.43
C GLY A 257 -6.13 -18.96 -12.71
N VAL A 258 -5.80 -19.85 -11.79
CA VAL A 258 -4.92 -21.00 -12.04
C VAL A 258 -5.48 -22.19 -11.26
N LEU A 259 -6.48 -22.92 -11.81
CA LEU A 259 -6.77 -24.34 -11.55
C LEU A 259 -8.18 -24.73 -12.02
N ALA A 260 -8.32 -25.21 -13.26
CA ALA A 260 -9.36 -26.20 -13.65
C ALA A 260 -9.17 -26.64 -15.12
N LEU A 261 -8.09 -27.37 -15.40
CA LEU A 261 -7.94 -28.11 -16.65
C LEU A 261 -7.76 -29.60 -16.33
N LEU A 262 -8.78 -30.20 -15.71
CA LEU A 262 -8.88 -31.65 -15.57
C LEU A 262 -10.33 -32.10 -15.70
N GLY A 263 -10.59 -32.82 -16.79
CA GLY A 263 -11.58 -33.90 -16.80
C GLY A 263 -12.92 -33.60 -17.48
N LEU A 264 -13.03 -33.91 -18.77
CA LEU A 264 -14.22 -34.57 -19.31
C LEU A 264 -13.79 -35.62 -20.34
N GLY A 265 -14.01 -36.88 -19.97
CA GLY A 265 -13.69 -38.06 -20.76
C GLY A 265 -14.76 -38.41 -21.81
N LEU A 266 -14.26 -39.06 -22.86
CA LEU A 266 -14.81 -40.23 -23.58
C LEU A 266 -16.32 -40.54 -23.47
N VAL A 267 -17.08 -40.21 -24.52
CA VAL A 267 -18.26 -40.95 -25.05
C VAL A 267 -18.41 -40.54 -26.53
N GLY A 268 -18.57 -41.36 -27.56
CA GLY A 268 -18.60 -42.82 -27.73
C GLY A 268 -18.57 -43.14 -29.25
N LEU A 269 -17.94 -44.26 -29.60
CA LEU A 269 -18.07 -44.90 -30.92
C LEU A 269 -19.49 -45.49 -31.07
N ALA A 270 -20.11 -45.37 -32.25
CA ALA A 270 -20.65 -46.50 -33.02
C ALA A 270 -21.33 -46.09 -34.35
N VAL A 271 -20.76 -46.63 -35.46
CA VAL A 271 -21.40 -47.38 -36.57
C VAL A 271 -22.57 -46.67 -37.32
N ALA A 272 -22.49 -46.41 -38.63
CA ALA A 272 -22.61 -47.47 -39.64
C ALA A 272 -22.09 -47.07 -41.03
N ARG A 273 -21.13 -47.86 -41.54
CA ARG A 273 -20.94 -48.11 -42.97
C ARG A 273 -21.94 -49.20 -43.39
N ARG A 274 -22.69 -49.00 -44.49
CA ARG A 274 -22.73 -49.94 -45.64
C ARG A 274 -23.68 -49.48 -46.77
N ARG A 275 -23.07 -49.48 -47.97
CA ARG A 275 -23.56 -49.91 -49.32
C ARG A 275 -24.68 -49.08 -49.96
N VAL A 276 -24.64 -48.73 -51.25
CA VAL A 276 -24.11 -49.40 -52.46
C VAL A 276 -23.27 -48.43 -53.29
#